data_AF-A0A3B9KYZ7-F1
#
_entry.id   AF-A0A3B9KYZ7-F1
#
_cell.length_a   1.000
_cell.length_b   1.000
_cell.length_c   1.000
_cell.angle_alpha   90.00
_cell.angle_beta   90.00
_cell.angle_gamma   90.00
#
_symmetry.space_group_name_H-M   'P 1'
#
loop_
_entity.id
_entity.type
_entity.pdbx_description
1 polymer ?
#
loop_
_entity_poly.entity_id
_entity_poly.type
_entity_poly.pdbx_seq_one_letter_code
_entity_poly.pdbx_strand_id
1 'polypeptide(L)' 'MAVSDQDLEDALSIAAKMIDLYGYKYWPIFERLEAELEARTERIKRVQARLAKRRPAYRPRVDL' A
#
# COMPACT_ATOMS: atom_id res chain seq x y z
N MET A 1 8.32 -3.53 -17.27
CA MET A 1 7.01 -3.14 -16.72
C MET A 1 7.13 -3.13 -15.20
N ALA A 2 6.67 -2.07 -14.52
CA ALA A 2 6.66 -2.03 -13.07
C ALA A 2 5.39 -2.74 -12.55
N VAL A 3 5.52 -3.53 -11.49
CA VAL A 3 4.39 -4.22 -10.83
C VAL A 3 3.53 -3.19 -10.11
N SER A 4 2.26 -3.08 -10.48
CA SER A 4 1.28 -2.20 -9.84
C SER A 4 0.75 -2.78 -8.52
N ASP A 5 0.03 -1.98 -7.74
CA ASP A 5 -0.59 -2.47 -6.51
C ASP A 5 -1.75 -3.43 -6.82
N GLN A 6 -2.44 -3.23 -7.96
CA GLN A 6 -3.47 -4.18 -8.43
C GLN A 6 -2.86 -5.54 -8.79
N ASP A 7 -1.67 -5.56 -9.40
CA ASP A 7 -0.97 -6.81 -9.69
C ASP A 7 -0.64 -7.60 -8.41
N LEU A 8 -0.36 -6.90 -7.30
CA LEU A 8 -0.13 -7.53 -5.99
C LEU A 8 -1.42 -8.08 -5.38
N GLU A 9 -2.54 -7.35 -5.48
CA GLU A 9 -3.86 -7.78 -5.01
C GLU A 9 -4.36 -9.02 -5.79
N ASP A 10 -4.13 -9.04 -7.10
CA ASP A 10 -4.46 -10.18 -7.95
C ASP A 10 -3.59 -11.39 -7.58
N ALA A 11 -2.30 -11.18 -7.30
CA ALA A 11 -1.40 -12.23 -6.83
C ALA A 11 -1.78 -12.77 -5.44
N LEU A 12 -2.23 -11.91 -4.52
CA LEU A 12 -2.77 -12.31 -3.22
C LEU A 12 -3.99 -13.21 -3.38
N SER A 13 -4.90 -12.85 -4.28
CA SER A 13 -6.09 -13.65 -4.59
C SER A 13 -5.73 -15.04 -5.14
N ILE A 14 -4.67 -15.14 -5.94
CA ILE A 14 -4.14 -16.43 -6.42
C ILE A 14 -3.50 -17.21 -5.27
N ALA A 15 -2.65 -16.58 -4.46
CA ALA A 15 -1.98 -17.22 -3.34
C ALA A 15 -2.97 -17.77 -2.30
N ALA A 16 -4.06 -17.06 -2.02
CA ALA A 16 -5.15 -17.53 -1.16
C ALA A 16 -5.77 -18.83 -1.68
N LYS A 17 -6.04 -18.93 -2.99
CA LYS A 17 -6.54 -20.17 -3.61
C LYS A 17 -5.53 -21.31 -3.49
N MET A 18 -4.23 -21.01 -3.58
CA MET A 18 -3.19 -22.03 -3.40
C MET A 18 -3.10 -22.52 -1.95
N ILE A 19 -3.31 -21.65 -0.97
CA ILE A 19 -3.39 -22.04 0.44
C ILE A 19 -4.61 -22.92 0.68
N ASP A 20 -5.77 -22.58 0.12
CA ASP A 20 -6.99 -23.38 0.24
C ASP A 20 -6.80 -24.79 -0.35
N LEU A 21 -6.13 -24.90 -1.51
CA LEU A 21 -5.93 -26.17 -2.21
C LEU A 21 -4.78 -27.03 -1.64
N TYR A 22 -3.70 -26.41 -1.18
CA TYR A 22 -2.44 -27.10 -0.89
C TYR A 22 -1.89 -26.81 0.52
N GLY A 23 -2.60 -26.02 1.31
CA GLY A 23 -2.27 -25.72 2.70
C GLY A 23 -1.01 -24.88 2.89
N TYR A 24 -0.36 -25.10 4.04
CA TYR A 24 0.63 -24.20 4.62
C TYR A 24 1.88 -23.89 3.77
N LYS A 25 2.16 -24.67 2.73
CA LYS A 25 3.32 -24.43 1.85
C LYS A 25 3.28 -23.05 1.17
N TYR A 26 2.09 -22.50 0.92
CA TYR A 26 1.91 -21.25 0.19
C TYR A 26 1.74 -20.03 1.09
N TRP A 27 1.56 -20.21 2.40
CA TRP A 27 1.47 -19.12 3.37
C TRP A 27 2.63 -18.11 3.27
N PRO A 28 3.90 -18.55 3.21
CA PRO A 28 5.02 -17.61 3.13
C PRO A 28 5.02 -16.70 1.90
N ILE A 29 4.35 -17.11 0.81
CA ILE A 29 4.21 -16.28 -0.39
C ILE A 29 3.15 -15.21 -0.15
N PHE A 30 2.00 -15.61 0.41
CA PHE A 30 0.91 -14.71 0.74
C PHE A 30 1.38 -13.60 1.71
N GLU A 31 2.04 -13.98 2.81
CA GLU A 31 2.55 -13.02 3.81
C GLU A 31 3.53 -12.01 3.20
N ARG A 32 4.37 -12.43 2.25
CA ARG A 32 5.31 -11.53 1.57
C ARG A 32 4.60 -10.52 0.67
N LEU A 33 3.53 -10.94 -0.01
CA LEU A 33 2.73 -10.05 -0.83
C LEU A 33 1.97 -9.03 0.02
N GLU A 34 1.40 -9.45 1.15
CA GLU A 34 0.76 -8.53 2.11
C GLU A 34 1.76 -7.50 2.63
N ALA A 35 2.93 -7.95 3.08
CA ALA A 35 3.96 -7.07 3.60
C ALA A 35 4.45 -6.05 2.55
N GLU A 36 4.56 -6.45 1.28
CA GLU A 36 4.91 -5.53 0.21
C GLU A 36 3.83 -4.46 -0.01
N LEU A 37 2.57 -4.88 -0.10
CA LEU A 37 1.44 -3.98 -0.31
C LEU A 37 1.27 -2.97 0.85
N GLU A 38 1.43 -3.45 2.08
CA GLU A 38 1.45 -2.60 3.27
C GLU A 38 2.59 -1.57 3.20
N ALA A 39 3.81 -2.02 2.92
CA ALA A 39 4.98 -1.15 2.85
C ALA A 39 4.84 -0.06 1.77
N ARG A 40 4.20 -0.36 0.64
CA ARG A 40 3.87 0.63 -0.41
C ARG A 40 2.84 1.64 0.08
N THR A 41 1.76 1.17 0.69
CA THR A 41 0.72 2.02 1.27
C THR A 41 1.29 2.97 2.33
N GLU A 42 2.11 2.46 3.24
CA GLU A 42 2.76 3.27 4.25
C GLU A 42 3.72 4.31 3.66
N ARG A 43 4.46 3.94 2.61
CA ARG A 43 5.36 4.87 1.92
C ARG A 43 4.58 6.05 1.36
N ILE A 44 3.43 5.81 0.73
CA ILE A 44 2.54 6.86 0.22
C ILE A 44 2.04 7.73 1.39
N LYS A 45 1.54 7.12 2.47
CA LYS A 45 1.10 7.85 3.68
C LYS A 45 2.20 8.76 4.23
N ARG A 46 3.44 8.28 4.32
CA ARG A 46 4.61 9.05 4.80
C ARG A 46 4.94 10.25 3.90
N VAL A 47 4.78 10.11 2.59
CA VAL A 47 4.95 11.21 1.62
C VAL A 47 3.84 12.24 1.79
N GLN A 48 2.58 11.81 1.79
CA GLN A 48 1.43 12.70 1.94
C GLN A 48 1.47 13.49 3.25
N ALA A 49 1.81 12.84 4.36
CA ALA A 49 1.96 13.50 5.65
C ALA A 49 3.03 14.61 5.64
N ARG A 50 4.14 14.42 4.90
CA ARG A 50 5.21 15.44 4.76
C ARG A 50 4.77 16.59 3.86
N LEU A 51 4.01 16.33 2.80
CA LEU A 51 3.47 17.36 1.91
C LEU A 51 2.42 18.22 2.61
N ALA A 52 1.52 17.60 3.39
CA ALA A 52 0.51 18.31 4.19
C ALA A 52 1.15 19.27 5.20
N LYS A 53 2.21 18.83 5.90
CA LYS A 53 2.98 19.69 6.84
C LYS A 53 3.68 20.87 6.17
N ARG A 54 4.01 20.76 4.88
CA ARG A 54 4.73 21.80 4.13
C ARG A 54 3.82 22.85 3.48
N ARG A 55 2.52 22.61 3.38
CA ARG A 55 1.55 23.62 2.95
C ARG A 55 1.16 24.44 4.18
N PRO A 56 1.70 25.67 4.38
CA PRO A 56 1.10 26.54 5.38
C PRO A 56 -0.37 26.75 5.00
N ALA A 57 -1.26 26.69 5.99
CA ALA A 57 -2.64 27.09 5.78
C ALA A 57 -2.61 28.53 5.23
N TYR A 58 -2.92 28.68 3.95
CA TYR A 58 -3.12 30.00 3.36
C TYR A 58 -4.24 30.67 4.14
N ARG A 59 -3.88 31.62 4.99
CA ARG A 59 -4.81 32.51 5.67
C ARG A 59 -4.81 33.78 4.82
N PRO A 60 -5.82 34.01 3.95
CA PRO A 60 -5.93 35.30 3.31
C PRO A 60 -6.05 36.34 4.42
N ARG A 61 -5.11 37.27 4.46
CA ARG A 61 -5.27 38.48 5.26
C ARG A 61 -6.40 39.26 4.61
N VAL A 62 -7.57 39.20 5.22
CA VAL A 62 -8.63 40.19 5.02
C VAL A 62 -8.24 41.36 5.91
N ASP A 63 -7.53 42.30 5.31
CA ASP A 63 -7.28 43.61 5.91
C ASP A 63 -8.61 44.39 5.81
N LEU A 64 -9.11 44.83 6.98
CA LEU A 64 -10.32 45.66 7.16
C LEU A 64 -9.99 47.14 6.98
#